data_AF-A0A949JUU3-F1
#
_entry.id   AF-A0A949JUU3-F1
#
_cell.length_a   1.000
_cell.length_b   1.000
_cell.length_c   1.000
_cell.angle_alpha   90.00
_cell.angle_beta   90.00
_cell.angle_gamma   90.00
#
_symmetry.space_group_name_H-M   'P 1'
#
loop_
_entity.id
_entity.type
_entity.pdbx_description
1 polymer ?
#
loop_
_entity_poly.entity_id
_entity_poly.type
_entity_poly.pdbx_seq_one_letter_code
_entity_poly.pdbx_strand_id
1 'polypeptide(L)'
;IDTLTNQKSDFEQQVTSLGQQLASSQEQATSLEQQVASLDQQIASLQQQLATRPEAQTDEVSTATQAEIDELHATIAQLNSANAQLETTSTELTTANAQLEEANTQLDATIAQREESISTLGNQMETVRSDLRSAENDRDTAQTELEAAEEQISGLEEQIANLRAQRNTASGESSTLESEVSQLSEEIAILQAYRDRIETLSERYQSVQTTAVSLAADGNFEAARDRLLTPLRIETANEILPGLATNLERIYAGLISQAEDRTSDEVRAAAFEDVAGLAEQVKKNIDDPQGSAAVESYLRREPDIEPIADEIFEIIELASRDISAVGAQYKLLGSVSRITGNLVVVERLVALEASVGDVVEIRRTPQLGQEVPVALGTILEVTERRVVVSVDQIYQLDIPPSISDVVYLEQE
;
A
#
# COMPACT_ATOMS: atom_id res chain seq x y z
N ILE A 1 -90.44 88.47 173.62
CA ILE A 1 -91.54 88.04 172.73
C ILE A 1 -91.09 88.21 171.28
N ASP A 2 -90.55 89.37 170.88
CA ASP A 2 -90.02 89.61 169.52
C ASP A 2 -88.90 88.63 169.06
N THR A 3 -88.05 88.15 169.96
CA THR A 3 -86.98 87.18 169.64
C THR A 3 -87.51 85.79 169.26
N LEU A 4 -88.61 85.33 169.87
CA LEU A 4 -89.24 84.04 169.58
C LEU A 4 -90.04 84.09 168.27
N THR A 5 -90.62 85.24 167.95
CA THR A 5 -91.31 85.48 166.67
C THR A 5 -90.34 85.45 165.49
N ASN A 6 -89.16 86.06 165.64
CA ASN A 6 -88.12 86.00 164.60
C ASN A 6 -87.55 84.58 164.42
N GLN A 7 -87.30 83.84 165.51
CA GLN A 7 -86.85 82.44 165.42
C GLN A 7 -87.88 81.52 164.76
N LYS A 8 -89.18 81.72 165.02
CA LYS A 8 -90.25 80.95 164.36
C LYS A 8 -90.28 81.25 162.86
N SER A 9 -90.18 82.52 162.47
CA SER A 9 -90.10 82.93 161.07
C SER A 9 -88.87 82.37 160.36
N ASP A 10 -87.70 82.35 161.02
CA ASP A 10 -86.47 81.76 160.48
C ASP A 10 -86.60 80.23 160.31
N PHE A 11 -87.24 79.54 161.25
CA PHE A 11 -87.51 78.11 161.12
C PHE A 11 -88.53 77.80 160.01
N GLU A 12 -89.58 78.60 159.85
CA GLU A 12 -90.55 78.45 158.76
C GLU A 12 -89.89 78.70 157.38
N GLN A 13 -88.98 79.66 157.29
CA GLN A 13 -88.16 79.88 156.10
C GLN A 13 -87.18 78.72 155.86
N GLN A 14 -86.53 78.18 156.89
CA GLN A 14 -85.67 77.00 156.77
C GLN A 14 -86.45 75.75 156.33
N VAL A 15 -87.63 75.49 156.88
CA VAL A 15 -88.48 74.35 156.49
C VAL A 15 -88.92 74.50 155.03
N THR A 16 -89.25 75.72 154.60
CA THR A 16 -89.59 76.00 153.21
C THR A 16 -88.38 75.80 152.28
N SER A 17 -87.19 76.28 152.68
CA SER A 17 -85.94 76.11 151.94
C SER A 17 -85.53 74.63 151.86
N LEU A 18 -85.67 73.87 152.94
CA LEU A 18 -85.39 72.43 152.97
C LEU A 18 -86.41 71.65 152.14
N GLY A 19 -87.69 72.07 152.15
CA GLY A 19 -88.73 71.49 151.28
C GLY A 19 -88.43 71.71 149.80
N GLN A 20 -87.94 72.89 149.42
CA GLN A 20 -87.50 73.18 148.05
C GLN A 20 -86.24 72.39 147.66
N GLN A 21 -85.26 72.29 148.55
CA GLN A 21 -84.06 71.48 148.32
C GLN A 21 -84.39 69.98 148.19
N LEU A 22 -85.31 69.47 149.01
CA LEU A 22 -85.76 68.08 148.92
C LEU A 22 -86.48 67.81 147.60
N ALA A 23 -87.36 68.72 147.16
CA ALA A 23 -88.02 68.61 145.87
C ALA A 23 -87.00 68.62 144.71
N SER A 24 -86.04 69.53 144.75
CA SER A 24 -84.96 69.60 143.75
C SER A 24 -84.08 68.35 143.75
N SER A 25 -83.74 67.81 144.93
CA SER A 25 -82.98 66.57 145.05
C SER A 25 -83.77 65.35 144.58
N GLN A 26 -85.09 65.34 144.77
CA GLN A 26 -85.99 64.29 144.29
C GLN A 26 -86.06 64.30 142.77
N GLU A 27 -86.21 65.48 142.15
CA GLU A 27 -86.15 65.64 140.69
C GLU A 27 -84.80 65.19 140.13
N GLN A 28 -83.71 65.53 140.81
CA GLN A 28 -82.36 65.13 140.41
C GLN A 28 -82.14 63.61 140.55
N ALA A 29 -82.69 62.99 141.60
CA ALA A 29 -82.68 61.53 141.77
C ALA A 29 -83.47 60.85 140.65
N THR A 30 -84.66 61.33 140.31
CA THR A 30 -85.45 60.81 139.18
C THR A 30 -84.74 61.00 137.84
N SER A 31 -84.05 62.12 137.64
CA SER A 31 -83.25 62.34 136.42
C SER A 31 -82.05 61.40 136.33
N LEU A 32 -81.39 61.11 137.46
CA LEU A 32 -80.27 60.17 137.50
C LEU A 32 -80.74 58.73 137.31
N GLU A 33 -81.88 58.35 137.89
CA GLU A 33 -82.51 57.05 137.66
C GLU A 33 -82.85 56.84 136.18
N GLN A 34 -83.36 57.88 135.50
CA GLN A 34 -83.60 57.83 134.06
C GLN A 34 -82.30 57.71 133.24
N GLN A 35 -81.23 58.39 133.66
CA GLN A 35 -79.91 58.26 133.00
C GLN A 35 -79.30 56.87 133.21
N VAL A 36 -79.40 56.31 134.42
CA VAL A 36 -78.92 54.95 134.72
C VAL A 36 -79.69 53.94 133.89
N ALA A 37 -81.02 54.05 133.80
CA ALA A 37 -81.82 53.18 132.95
C ALA A 37 -81.45 53.30 131.45
N SER A 38 -81.12 54.50 130.98
CA SER A 38 -80.66 54.71 129.60
C SER A 38 -79.26 54.11 129.36
N LEU A 39 -78.35 54.26 130.32
CA LEU A 39 -77.01 53.67 130.26
C LEU A 39 -77.08 52.14 130.34
N ASP A 40 -77.95 51.58 131.17
CA ASP A 40 -78.18 50.14 131.25
C ASP A 40 -78.71 49.59 129.92
N GLN A 41 -79.61 50.31 129.26
CA GLN A 41 -80.07 49.96 127.90
C GLN A 41 -78.95 50.05 126.86
N GLN A 42 -78.08 51.07 126.94
CA GLN A 42 -76.93 51.20 126.03
C GLN A 42 -75.89 50.10 126.26
N ILE A 43 -75.60 49.77 127.53
CA ILE A 43 -74.69 48.68 127.90
C ILE A 43 -75.25 47.36 127.41
N ALA A 44 -76.54 47.09 127.61
CA ALA A 44 -77.19 45.89 127.10
C ALA A 44 -77.12 45.82 125.56
N SER A 45 -77.33 46.95 124.87
CA SER A 45 -77.21 47.04 123.41
C SER A 45 -75.78 46.79 122.93
N LEU A 46 -74.78 47.38 123.58
CA LEU A 46 -73.36 47.22 123.22
C LEU A 46 -72.87 45.81 123.54
N GLN A 47 -73.27 45.23 124.67
CA GLN A 47 -72.97 43.83 125.01
C GLN A 47 -73.62 42.87 124.01
N GLN A 48 -74.85 43.14 123.58
CA GLN A 48 -75.49 42.37 122.51
C GLN A 48 -74.73 42.53 121.19
N GLN A 49 -74.33 43.75 120.81
CA GLN A 49 -73.54 44.00 119.59
C GLN A 49 -72.14 43.34 119.63
N LEU A 50 -71.50 43.28 120.80
CA LEU A 50 -70.22 42.59 121.01
C LEU A 50 -70.38 41.06 120.97
N ALA A 51 -71.46 40.53 121.55
CA ALA A 51 -71.76 39.09 121.55
C ALA A 51 -72.24 38.59 120.17
N THR A 52 -72.88 39.45 119.38
CA THR A 52 -73.31 39.14 118.00
C THR A 52 -72.27 39.51 116.95
N ARG A 53 -71.17 40.18 117.32
CA ARG A 53 -69.99 40.29 116.46
C ARG A 53 -69.39 38.89 116.32
N PRO A 54 -69.55 38.21 115.19
CA PRO A 54 -69.17 36.80 115.11
C PRO A 54 -67.66 36.72 115.03
N GLU A 55 -67.01 36.17 116.05
CA GLU A 55 -65.61 35.69 115.95
C GLU A 55 -65.46 34.74 114.74
N ALA A 56 -66.52 33.99 114.43
CA ALA A 56 -66.65 33.16 113.23
C ALA A 56 -66.41 33.91 111.90
N GLN A 57 -66.76 35.20 111.80
CA GLN A 57 -66.53 35.97 110.57
C GLN A 57 -65.04 36.32 110.37
N THR A 58 -64.28 36.41 111.47
CA THR A 58 -62.84 36.65 111.43
C THR A 58 -62.08 35.37 111.12
N ASP A 59 -62.54 34.24 111.68
CA ASP A 59 -61.97 32.91 111.42
C ASP A 59 -62.28 32.39 110.02
N GLU A 60 -63.49 32.59 109.49
CA GLU A 60 -63.83 32.24 108.10
C GLU A 60 -63.00 33.05 107.09
N VAL A 61 -62.85 34.36 107.32
CA VAL A 61 -62.02 35.19 106.45
C VAL A 61 -60.55 34.79 106.54
N SER A 62 -60.03 34.49 107.74
CA SER A 62 -58.63 34.07 107.93
C SER A 62 -58.35 32.68 107.33
N THR A 63 -59.30 31.75 107.41
CA THR A 63 -59.15 30.41 106.80
C THR A 63 -59.26 30.46 105.28
N ALA A 64 -60.16 31.29 104.74
CA ALA A 64 -60.28 31.52 103.31
C ALA A 64 -59.03 32.18 102.72
N THR A 65 -58.48 33.21 103.38
CA THR A 65 -57.21 33.83 102.95
C THR A 65 -56.03 32.87 103.06
N GLN A 66 -55.98 32.01 104.09
CA GLN A 66 -54.94 31.00 104.18
C GLN A 66 -55.03 29.97 103.06
N ALA A 67 -56.23 29.51 102.70
CA ALA A 67 -56.44 28.60 101.58
C ALA A 67 -56.00 29.22 100.24
N GLU A 68 -56.31 30.51 100.02
CA GLU A 68 -55.87 31.25 98.84
C GLU A 68 -54.33 31.42 98.82
N ILE A 69 -53.71 31.68 99.97
CA ILE A 69 -52.24 31.73 100.11
C ILE A 69 -51.62 30.37 99.76
N ASP A 70 -52.19 29.26 100.23
CA ASP A 70 -51.68 27.93 99.96
C ASP A 70 -51.82 27.57 98.46
N GLU A 71 -52.90 27.98 97.81
CA GLU A 71 -53.10 27.82 96.36
C GLU A 71 -52.12 28.67 95.55
N LEU A 72 -51.89 29.92 95.96
CA LEU A 72 -50.88 30.79 95.35
C LEU A 72 -49.47 30.20 95.50
N HIS A 73 -49.13 29.66 96.67
CA HIS A 73 -47.86 28.97 96.89
C HIS A 73 -47.71 27.74 95.98
N ALA A 74 -48.77 26.94 95.84
CA ALA A 74 -48.76 25.79 94.93
C ALA A 74 -48.54 26.24 93.47
N THR A 75 -49.19 27.34 93.06
CA THR A 75 -49.04 27.92 91.72
C THR A 75 -47.64 28.46 91.48
N ILE A 76 -47.05 29.15 92.47
CA ILE A 76 -45.67 29.63 92.43
C ILE A 76 -44.69 28.46 92.27
N ALA A 77 -44.91 27.37 93.00
CA ALA A 77 -44.06 26.18 92.89
C ALA A 77 -44.13 25.55 91.49
N GLN A 78 -45.34 25.48 90.90
CA GLN A 78 -45.53 25.00 89.52
C GLN A 78 -44.84 25.92 88.49
N LEU A 79 -45.00 27.24 88.63
CA LEU A 79 -44.34 28.22 87.75
C LEU A 79 -42.82 28.13 87.84
N ASN A 80 -42.25 27.95 89.03
CA ASN A 80 -40.82 27.77 89.21
C ASN A 80 -40.31 26.49 88.55
N SER A 81 -41.06 25.39 88.67
CA SER A 81 -40.75 24.13 87.98
C SER A 81 -40.80 24.28 86.46
N ALA A 82 -41.83 24.97 85.93
CA ALA A 82 -41.95 25.25 84.50
C ALA A 82 -40.81 26.16 83.99
N ASN A 83 -40.42 27.17 84.76
CA ASN A 83 -39.29 28.05 84.42
C ASN A 83 -37.96 27.29 84.37
N ALA A 84 -37.69 26.42 85.33
CA ALA A 84 -36.48 25.59 85.32
C ALA A 84 -36.44 24.67 84.08
N GLN A 85 -37.59 24.14 83.66
CA GLN A 85 -37.70 23.34 82.45
C GLN A 85 -37.49 24.17 81.18
N LEU A 86 -38.04 25.39 81.13
CA LEU A 86 -37.80 26.34 80.02
C LEU A 86 -36.33 26.74 79.91
N GLU A 87 -35.65 27.01 81.04
CA GLU A 87 -34.21 27.27 81.05
C GLU A 87 -33.42 26.08 80.48
N THR A 88 -33.75 24.86 80.92
CA THR A 88 -33.12 23.64 80.41
C THR A 88 -33.31 23.54 78.89
N THR A 89 -34.54 23.64 78.39
CA THR A 89 -34.82 23.60 76.95
C THR A 89 -34.13 24.73 76.19
N SER A 90 -34.01 25.93 76.75
CA SER A 90 -33.31 27.05 76.13
C SER A 90 -31.80 26.77 75.96
N THR A 91 -31.17 26.15 76.96
CA THR A 91 -29.76 25.74 76.86
C THR A 91 -29.54 24.63 75.84
N GLU A 92 -30.45 23.65 75.77
CA GLU A 92 -30.41 22.58 74.78
C GLU A 92 -30.56 23.13 73.36
N LEU A 93 -31.51 24.05 73.13
CA LEU A 93 -31.73 24.68 71.84
C LEU A 93 -30.51 25.51 71.40
N THR A 94 -29.89 26.24 72.34
CA THR A 94 -28.67 27.00 72.07
C THR A 94 -27.53 26.09 71.64
N THR A 95 -27.38 24.95 72.31
CA THR A 95 -26.36 23.94 71.98
C THR A 95 -26.63 23.31 70.61
N ALA A 96 -27.87 22.94 70.32
CA ALA A 96 -28.27 22.38 69.04
C ALA A 96 -28.03 23.36 67.89
N ASN A 97 -28.32 24.65 68.09
CA ASN A 97 -28.06 25.69 67.09
C ASN A 97 -26.56 25.84 66.79
N ALA A 98 -25.71 25.84 67.82
CA ALA A 98 -24.26 25.91 67.63
C ALA A 98 -23.73 24.70 66.84
N GLN A 99 -24.26 23.50 67.11
CA GLN A 99 -23.90 22.29 66.35
C GLN A 99 -24.36 22.36 64.89
N LEU A 100 -25.54 22.92 64.62
CA LEU A 100 -26.03 23.14 63.26
C LEU A 100 -25.17 24.15 62.50
N GLU A 101 -24.76 25.24 63.15
CA GLU A 101 -23.84 26.21 62.55
C GLU A 101 -22.50 25.56 62.19
N GLU A 102 -21.92 24.77 63.09
CA GLU A 102 -20.69 24.03 62.81
C GLU A 102 -20.86 23.06 61.64
N ALA A 103 -21.94 22.27 61.63
CA ALA A 103 -22.25 21.33 60.54
C ALA A 103 -22.40 22.05 59.18
N ASN A 104 -23.05 23.22 59.16
CA ASN A 104 -23.18 24.03 57.94
C ASN A 104 -21.81 24.50 57.43
N THR A 105 -20.94 24.98 58.31
CA THR A 105 -19.58 25.41 57.89
C THR A 105 -18.75 24.26 57.32
N GLN A 106 -18.89 23.05 57.88
CA GLN A 106 -18.22 21.85 57.36
C GLN A 106 -18.78 21.43 55.99
N LEU A 107 -20.09 21.55 55.79
CA LEU A 107 -20.73 21.26 54.51
C LEU A 107 -20.25 22.24 53.43
N ASP A 108 -20.20 23.53 53.73
CA ASP A 108 -19.72 24.56 52.81
C ASP A 108 -18.25 24.31 52.40
N ALA A 109 -17.39 23.96 53.35
CA ALA A 109 -16.00 23.59 53.07
C ALA A 109 -15.89 22.36 52.15
N THR A 110 -16.74 21.35 52.39
CA THR A 110 -16.80 20.13 51.56
C THR A 110 -17.30 20.44 50.14
N ILE A 111 -18.28 21.32 50.01
CA ILE A 111 -18.80 21.77 48.70
C ILE A 111 -17.68 22.46 47.92
N ALA A 112 -16.99 23.43 48.52
CA ALA A 112 -15.89 24.14 47.87
C ALA A 112 -14.78 23.19 47.39
N GLN A 113 -14.39 22.22 48.22
CA GLN A 113 -13.38 21.22 47.84
C GLN A 113 -13.84 20.35 46.65
N ARG A 114 -15.12 19.97 46.63
CA ARG A 114 -15.69 19.17 45.53
C ARG A 114 -15.77 19.98 44.24
N GLU A 115 -16.13 21.26 44.31
CA GLU A 115 -16.14 22.16 43.15
C GLU A 115 -14.75 22.31 42.52
N GLU A 116 -13.72 22.47 43.34
CA GLU A 116 -12.32 22.51 42.87
C GLU A 116 -11.89 21.19 42.20
N SER A 117 -12.27 20.06 42.81
CA SER A 117 -12.00 18.72 42.25
C SER A 117 -12.69 18.51 40.91
N ILE A 118 -13.95 18.94 40.78
CA ILE A 118 -14.73 18.88 39.53
C ILE A 118 -14.07 19.74 38.45
N SER A 119 -13.63 20.95 38.79
CA SER A 119 -12.92 21.84 37.86
C SER A 119 -11.63 21.20 37.35
N THR A 120 -10.84 20.62 38.26
CA THR A 120 -9.59 19.93 37.92
C THR A 120 -9.82 18.73 37.00
N LEU A 121 -10.80 17.87 37.33
CA LEU A 121 -11.18 16.73 36.49
C LEU A 121 -11.73 17.18 35.13
N GLY A 122 -12.46 18.29 35.10
CA GLY A 122 -12.94 18.92 33.87
C GLY A 122 -11.80 19.26 32.91
N ASN A 123 -10.79 19.97 33.40
CA ASN A 123 -9.61 20.34 32.63
C ASN A 123 -8.82 19.10 32.16
N GLN A 124 -8.65 18.10 33.04
CA GLN A 124 -7.98 16.85 32.67
C GLN A 124 -8.72 16.09 31.56
N MET A 125 -10.05 16.02 31.62
CA MET A 125 -10.86 15.41 30.57
C MET A 125 -10.74 16.16 29.24
N GLU A 126 -10.64 17.49 29.26
CA GLU A 126 -10.47 18.28 28.05
C GLU A 126 -9.11 18.01 27.38
N THR A 127 -8.03 17.94 28.18
CA THR A 127 -6.71 17.53 27.70
C THR A 127 -6.73 16.13 27.10
N VAL A 128 -7.28 15.14 27.80
CA VAL A 128 -7.36 13.75 27.29
C VAL A 128 -8.17 13.66 26.00
N ARG A 129 -9.25 14.43 25.87
CA ARG A 129 -10.04 14.49 24.62
C ARG A 129 -9.25 15.11 23.47
N SER A 130 -8.42 16.11 23.75
CA SER A 130 -7.54 16.71 22.75
C SER A 130 -6.47 15.73 22.29
N ASP A 131 -5.80 15.07 23.23
CA ASP A 131 -4.76 14.08 22.94
C ASP A 131 -5.31 12.89 22.15
N LEU A 132 -6.51 12.41 22.51
CA LEU A 132 -7.19 11.34 21.78
C LEU A 132 -7.44 11.70 20.32
N ARG A 133 -7.94 12.91 20.05
CA ARG A 133 -8.15 13.38 18.67
C ARG A 133 -6.84 13.47 17.88
N SER A 134 -5.76 13.91 18.53
CA SER A 134 -4.44 13.96 17.89
C SER A 134 -3.98 12.55 17.52
N ALA A 135 -4.08 11.60 18.45
CA ALA A 135 -3.69 10.21 18.21
C ALA A 135 -4.56 9.54 17.13
N GLU A 136 -5.84 9.86 17.05
CA GLU A 136 -6.73 9.40 15.97
C GLU A 136 -6.28 9.91 14.60
N ASN A 137 -5.93 11.20 14.49
CA ASN A 137 -5.42 11.77 13.24
C ASN A 137 -4.06 11.18 12.84
N ASP A 138 -3.16 10.97 13.80
CA ASP A 138 -1.85 10.35 13.55
C ASP A 138 -2.00 8.90 13.07
N ARG A 139 -2.95 8.15 13.67
CA ARG A 139 -3.29 6.79 13.23
C ARG A 139 -3.80 6.79 11.78
N ASP A 140 -4.73 7.68 11.44
CA ASP A 140 -5.31 7.72 10.09
C ASP A 140 -4.25 8.10 9.04
N THR A 141 -3.30 8.96 9.41
CA THR A 141 -2.14 9.29 8.57
C THR A 141 -1.25 8.06 8.38
N ALA A 142 -0.88 7.37 9.46
CA ALA A 142 -0.05 6.17 9.39
C ALA A 142 -0.71 5.03 8.60
N GLN A 143 -2.04 4.90 8.67
CA GLN A 143 -2.78 3.92 7.87
C GLN A 143 -2.68 4.24 6.37
N THR A 144 -2.84 5.51 6.00
CA THR A 144 -2.69 5.95 4.61
C THR A 144 -1.27 5.68 4.07
N GLU A 145 -0.24 5.94 4.89
CA GLU A 145 1.15 5.66 4.54
C GLU A 145 1.42 4.16 4.37
N LEU A 146 0.79 3.32 5.20
CA LEU A 146 0.90 1.87 5.10
C LEU A 146 0.31 1.34 3.80
N GLU A 147 -0.91 1.78 3.45
CA GLU A 147 -1.58 1.40 2.19
C GLU A 147 -0.71 1.79 0.97
N ALA A 148 -0.12 2.98 0.97
CA ALA A 148 0.79 3.42 -0.08
C ALA A 148 2.08 2.57 -0.17
N ALA A 149 2.64 2.16 0.97
CA ALA A 149 3.82 1.29 1.00
C ALA A 149 3.50 -0.12 0.47
N GLU A 150 2.31 -0.67 0.77
CA GLU A 150 1.84 -1.95 0.25
C GLU A 150 1.70 -1.92 -1.28
N GLU A 151 1.14 -0.85 -1.84
CA GLU A 151 1.06 -0.65 -3.29
C GLU A 151 2.45 -0.58 -3.94
N GLN A 152 3.40 0.12 -3.31
CA GLN A 152 4.78 0.20 -3.80
C GLN A 152 5.47 -1.17 -3.81
N ILE A 153 5.28 -1.97 -2.77
CA ILE A 153 5.83 -3.34 -2.71
C ILE A 153 5.25 -4.18 -3.84
N SER A 154 3.94 -4.15 -4.06
CA SER A 154 3.31 -4.89 -5.15
C SER A 154 3.87 -4.49 -6.52
N GLY A 155 4.06 -3.19 -6.76
CA GLY A 155 4.69 -2.69 -7.99
C GLY A 155 6.14 -3.16 -8.16
N LEU A 156 6.93 -3.19 -7.08
CA LEU A 156 8.30 -3.70 -7.11
C LEU A 156 8.35 -5.22 -7.36
N GLU A 157 7.42 -5.98 -6.81
CA GLU A 157 7.31 -7.42 -7.05
C GLU A 157 7.03 -7.74 -8.52
N GLU A 158 6.14 -6.98 -9.17
CA GLU A 158 5.85 -7.11 -10.59
C GLU A 158 7.09 -6.77 -11.45
N GLN A 159 7.80 -5.69 -11.12
CA GLN A 159 9.05 -5.33 -11.79
C GLN A 159 10.11 -6.43 -11.68
N ILE A 160 10.28 -7.02 -10.49
CA ILE A 160 11.21 -8.15 -10.28
C ILE A 160 10.79 -9.36 -11.11
N ALA A 161 9.49 -9.67 -11.19
CA ALA A 161 9.00 -10.78 -12.00
C ALA A 161 9.31 -10.55 -13.49
N ASN A 162 9.11 -9.33 -14.00
CA ASN A 162 9.41 -8.96 -15.37
C ASN A 162 10.91 -9.07 -15.67
N LEU A 163 11.78 -8.49 -14.82
CA LEU A 163 13.23 -8.57 -14.98
C LEU A 163 13.74 -10.02 -14.96
N ARG A 164 13.15 -10.89 -14.13
CA ARG A 164 13.49 -12.32 -14.11
C ARG A 164 13.10 -13.01 -15.42
N ALA A 165 11.95 -12.68 -16.00
CA ALA A 165 11.53 -13.21 -17.30
C ALA A 165 12.49 -12.78 -18.40
N GLN A 166 12.82 -11.48 -18.49
CA GLN A 166 13.78 -10.96 -19.47
C GLN A 166 15.16 -11.64 -19.35
N ARG A 167 15.67 -11.82 -18.13
CA ARG A 167 16.94 -12.51 -17.89
C ARG A 167 16.90 -13.96 -18.38
N ASN A 168 15.78 -14.66 -18.19
CA ASN A 168 15.66 -16.05 -18.67
C ASN A 168 15.63 -16.10 -20.20
N THR A 169 14.94 -15.18 -20.86
CA THR A 169 14.95 -15.06 -22.33
C THR A 169 16.36 -14.82 -22.85
N ALA A 170 17.06 -13.81 -22.33
CA ALA A 170 18.43 -13.49 -22.73
C ALA A 170 19.41 -14.64 -22.48
N SER A 171 19.21 -15.41 -21.40
CA SER A 171 20.00 -16.61 -21.12
C SER A 171 19.75 -17.71 -22.14
N GLY A 172 18.50 -17.88 -22.60
CA GLY A 172 18.15 -18.81 -23.66
C GLY A 172 18.81 -18.43 -24.98
N GLU A 173 18.66 -17.17 -25.39
CA GLU A 173 19.28 -16.61 -26.60
C GLU A 173 20.80 -16.79 -26.58
N SER A 174 21.47 -16.54 -25.45
CA SER A 174 22.91 -16.77 -25.31
C SER A 174 23.30 -18.24 -25.53
N SER A 175 22.51 -19.19 -25.03
CA SER A 175 22.77 -20.62 -25.22
C SER A 175 22.59 -21.06 -26.68
N THR A 176 21.60 -20.48 -27.37
CA THR A 176 21.39 -20.70 -28.81
C THR A 176 22.57 -20.16 -29.60
N LEU A 177 22.98 -18.92 -29.34
CA LEU A 177 24.11 -18.29 -30.03
C LEU A 177 25.42 -19.06 -29.79
N GLU A 178 25.65 -19.58 -28.58
CA GLU A 178 26.82 -20.42 -28.26
C GLU A 178 26.84 -21.72 -29.09
N SER A 179 25.68 -22.33 -29.31
CA SER A 179 25.54 -23.50 -30.19
C SER A 179 25.82 -23.15 -31.66
N GLU A 180 25.28 -22.03 -32.15
CA GLU A 180 25.50 -21.57 -33.52
C GLU A 180 26.97 -21.24 -33.79
N VAL A 181 27.64 -20.54 -32.86
CA VAL A 181 29.08 -20.24 -32.94
C VAL A 181 29.91 -21.54 -32.99
N SER A 182 29.52 -22.55 -32.22
CA SER A 182 30.21 -23.85 -32.22
C SER A 182 30.06 -24.57 -33.57
N GLN A 183 28.87 -24.55 -34.16
CA GLN A 183 28.60 -25.15 -35.48
C GLN A 183 29.37 -24.42 -36.60
N LEU A 184 29.31 -23.09 -36.62
CA LEU A 184 30.07 -22.30 -37.59
C LEU A 184 31.58 -22.50 -37.45
N SER A 185 32.07 -22.67 -36.23
CA SER A 185 33.50 -22.97 -36.00
C SER A 185 33.90 -24.33 -36.59
N GLU A 186 33.04 -25.34 -36.48
CA GLU A 186 33.26 -26.66 -37.10
C GLU A 186 33.20 -26.58 -38.63
N GLU A 187 32.23 -25.85 -39.18
CA GLU A 187 32.12 -25.62 -40.63
C GLU A 187 33.35 -24.90 -41.19
N ILE A 188 33.84 -23.85 -40.52
CA ILE A 188 35.08 -23.16 -40.90
C ILE A 188 36.26 -24.12 -40.88
N ALA A 189 36.38 -25.00 -39.89
CA ALA A 189 37.46 -25.97 -39.82
C ALA A 189 37.41 -26.97 -40.99
N ILE A 190 36.21 -27.41 -41.39
CA ILE A 190 36.00 -28.27 -42.56
C ILE A 190 36.41 -27.52 -43.83
N LEU A 191 35.93 -26.29 -44.03
CA LEU A 191 36.25 -25.48 -45.21
C LEU A 191 37.75 -25.16 -45.32
N GLN A 192 38.43 -24.91 -44.20
CA GLN A 192 39.88 -24.75 -44.16
C GLN A 192 40.59 -26.03 -44.60
N ALA A 193 40.17 -27.20 -44.10
CA ALA A 193 40.74 -28.47 -44.53
C ALA A 193 40.51 -28.73 -46.04
N TYR A 194 39.34 -28.38 -46.58
CA TYR A 194 39.07 -28.44 -48.03
C TYR A 194 40.00 -27.51 -48.82
N ARG A 195 40.19 -26.27 -48.36
CA ARG A 195 41.12 -25.30 -48.98
C ARG A 195 42.55 -25.84 -49.02
N ASP A 196 43.08 -26.32 -47.89
CA ASP A 196 44.45 -26.83 -47.80
C ASP A 196 44.68 -28.02 -48.74
N ARG A 197 43.65 -28.86 -48.92
CA ARG A 197 43.68 -30.00 -49.87
C ARG A 197 43.69 -29.53 -51.32
N ILE A 198 42.90 -28.52 -51.67
CA ILE A 198 42.91 -27.89 -53.00
C ILE A 198 44.28 -27.30 -53.30
N GLU A 199 44.86 -26.54 -52.37
CA GLU A 199 46.19 -25.93 -52.52
C GLU A 199 47.26 -27.01 -52.77
N THR A 200 47.26 -28.06 -51.94
CA THR A 200 48.17 -29.22 -52.10
C THR A 200 48.01 -29.89 -53.47
N LEU A 201 46.77 -30.04 -53.96
CA LEU A 201 46.51 -30.65 -55.26
C LEU A 201 47.02 -29.76 -56.40
N SER A 202 46.77 -28.45 -56.33
CA SER A 202 47.22 -27.46 -57.33
C SER A 202 48.74 -27.46 -57.46
N GLU A 203 49.48 -27.44 -56.33
CA GLU A 203 50.94 -27.53 -56.31
C GLU A 203 51.47 -28.82 -56.96
N ARG A 204 50.89 -29.97 -56.60
CA ARG A 204 51.26 -31.28 -57.17
C ARG A 204 51.01 -31.32 -58.67
N TYR A 205 49.88 -30.79 -59.11
CA TYR A 205 49.51 -30.74 -60.51
C TYR A 205 50.50 -29.87 -61.31
N GLN A 206 50.85 -28.69 -60.80
CA GLN A 206 51.86 -27.81 -61.42
C GLN A 206 53.23 -28.47 -61.55
N SER A 207 53.66 -29.22 -60.52
CA SER A 207 54.93 -29.96 -60.53
C SER A 207 54.97 -31.02 -61.64
N VAL A 208 53.91 -31.82 -61.80
CA VAL A 208 53.89 -32.87 -62.83
C VAL A 208 53.68 -32.30 -64.23
N GLN A 209 52.98 -31.18 -64.37
CA GLN A 209 52.73 -30.52 -65.65
C GLN A 209 54.02 -30.19 -66.37
N THR A 210 54.99 -29.62 -65.65
CA THR A 210 56.32 -29.28 -66.21
C THR A 210 57.02 -30.52 -66.77
N THR A 211 56.93 -31.66 -66.07
CA THR A 211 57.53 -32.93 -66.50
C THR A 211 56.78 -33.54 -67.69
N ALA A 212 55.45 -33.43 -67.70
CA ALA A 212 54.64 -33.95 -68.79
C ALA A 212 54.88 -33.18 -70.09
N VAL A 213 54.98 -31.85 -70.04
CA VAL A 213 55.32 -31.02 -71.20
C VAL A 213 56.68 -31.40 -71.77
N SER A 214 57.69 -31.68 -70.93
CA SER A 214 58.99 -32.16 -71.43
C SER A 214 58.91 -33.55 -72.07
N LEU A 215 58.16 -34.49 -71.49
CA LEU A 215 57.97 -35.83 -72.06
C LEU A 215 57.23 -35.79 -73.40
N ALA A 216 56.26 -34.89 -73.54
CA ALA A 216 55.55 -34.65 -74.79
C ALA A 216 56.47 -34.04 -75.86
N ALA A 217 57.35 -33.11 -75.47
CA ALA A 217 58.35 -32.53 -76.39
C ALA A 217 59.33 -33.59 -76.94
N ASP A 218 59.62 -34.63 -76.17
CA ASP A 218 60.44 -35.79 -76.57
C ASP A 218 59.64 -36.84 -77.39
N GLY A 219 58.37 -36.58 -77.71
CA GLY A 219 57.49 -37.48 -78.47
C GLY A 219 56.83 -38.59 -77.64
N ASN A 220 57.03 -38.61 -76.32
CA ASN A 220 56.49 -39.64 -75.42
C ASN A 220 55.15 -39.21 -74.80
N PHE A 221 54.14 -39.03 -75.65
CA PHE A 221 52.82 -38.49 -75.28
C PHE A 221 52.03 -39.38 -74.30
N GLU A 222 52.23 -40.69 -74.35
CA GLU A 222 51.56 -41.61 -73.43
C GLU A 222 52.11 -41.47 -72.00
N ALA A 223 53.44 -41.41 -71.86
CA ALA A 223 54.07 -41.14 -70.57
C ALA A 223 53.77 -39.73 -70.06
N ALA A 224 53.70 -38.74 -70.97
CA ALA A 224 53.30 -37.36 -70.63
C ALA A 224 51.87 -37.31 -70.08
N ARG A 225 50.91 -37.96 -70.74
CA ARG A 225 49.52 -38.07 -70.28
C ARG A 225 49.44 -38.73 -68.91
N ASP A 226 50.05 -39.90 -68.75
CA ASP A 226 50.00 -40.63 -67.49
C ASP A 226 50.61 -39.79 -66.35
N ARG A 227 51.63 -38.98 -66.67
CA ARG A 227 52.23 -38.06 -65.72
C ARG A 227 51.28 -36.92 -65.32
N LEU A 228 50.51 -36.34 -66.25
CA LEU A 228 49.48 -35.33 -65.95
C LEU A 228 48.33 -35.87 -65.11
N LEU A 229 47.90 -37.09 -65.39
CA LEU A 229 46.75 -37.70 -64.70
C LEU A 229 47.11 -38.25 -63.32
N THR A 230 48.39 -38.51 -63.05
CA THR A 230 48.84 -39.11 -61.79
C THR A 230 48.34 -38.37 -60.54
N PRO A 231 48.43 -37.03 -60.41
CA PRO A 231 47.90 -36.32 -59.24
C PRO A 231 46.38 -36.34 -59.16
N LEU A 232 45.67 -36.50 -60.28
CA LEU A 232 44.21 -36.53 -60.32
C LEU A 232 43.63 -37.91 -59.95
N ARG A 233 44.46 -38.96 -59.98
CA ARG A 233 44.08 -40.33 -59.60
C ARG A 233 44.17 -40.61 -58.10
N ILE A 234 44.71 -39.67 -57.30
CA ILE A 234 44.83 -39.87 -55.85
C ILE A 234 43.49 -39.62 -55.15
N GLU A 235 43.28 -40.28 -54.01
CA GLU A 235 42.06 -40.17 -53.20
C GLU A 235 41.68 -38.71 -52.90
N THR A 236 42.66 -37.89 -52.51
CA THR A 236 42.45 -36.45 -52.25
C THR A 236 41.93 -35.69 -53.47
N ALA A 237 42.36 -36.02 -54.67
CA ALA A 237 41.87 -35.37 -55.88
C ALA A 237 40.45 -35.83 -56.24
N ASN A 238 40.14 -37.11 -56.02
CA ASN A 238 38.82 -37.66 -56.24
C ASN A 238 37.79 -37.18 -55.21
N GLU A 239 38.22 -36.79 -54.01
CA GLU A 239 37.37 -36.13 -53.00
C GLU A 239 37.03 -34.67 -53.35
N ILE A 240 37.90 -33.98 -54.10
CA ILE A 240 37.68 -32.60 -54.55
C ILE A 240 36.96 -32.57 -55.91
N LEU A 241 37.37 -33.43 -56.84
CA LEU A 241 36.94 -33.49 -58.25
C LEU A 241 36.63 -34.95 -58.63
N PRO A 242 35.49 -35.48 -58.18
CA PRO A 242 35.17 -36.89 -58.36
C PRO A 242 35.12 -37.29 -59.84
N GLY A 243 35.83 -38.36 -60.22
CA GLY A 243 35.77 -38.94 -61.56
C GLY A 243 36.51 -38.18 -62.67
N LEU A 244 37.12 -37.02 -62.38
CA LEU A 244 37.80 -36.18 -63.37
C LEU A 244 38.91 -36.91 -64.13
N ALA A 245 39.79 -37.62 -63.42
CA ALA A 245 40.89 -38.36 -64.04
C ALA A 245 40.37 -39.41 -65.04
N THR A 246 39.34 -40.16 -64.64
CA THR A 246 38.71 -41.18 -65.48
C THR A 246 38.09 -40.58 -66.74
N ASN A 247 37.47 -39.40 -66.63
CA ASN A 247 36.86 -38.75 -67.78
C ASN A 247 37.91 -38.17 -68.75
N LEU A 248 38.99 -37.57 -68.24
CA LEU A 248 40.12 -37.13 -69.09
C LEU A 248 40.78 -38.28 -69.83
N GLU A 249 40.86 -39.47 -69.23
CA GLU A 249 41.34 -40.70 -69.90
C GLU A 249 40.43 -41.13 -71.05
N ARG A 250 39.12 -41.07 -70.83
CA ARG A 250 38.12 -41.41 -71.87
C ARG A 250 38.23 -40.46 -73.06
N ILE A 251 38.40 -39.16 -72.82
CA ILE A 251 38.60 -38.15 -73.87
C ILE A 251 39.87 -38.46 -74.67
N TYR A 252 41.00 -38.71 -73.99
CA TYR A 252 42.25 -39.06 -74.66
C TYR A 252 42.12 -40.29 -75.57
N ALA A 253 41.46 -41.35 -75.07
CA ALA A 253 41.25 -42.58 -75.82
C ALA A 253 40.31 -42.37 -77.03
N GLY A 254 39.26 -41.57 -76.86
CA GLY A 254 38.34 -41.19 -77.93
C GLY A 254 39.05 -40.45 -79.07
N LEU A 255 39.82 -39.42 -78.74
CA LEU A 255 40.60 -38.62 -79.70
C LEU A 255 41.58 -39.48 -80.52
N ILE A 256 42.26 -40.43 -79.87
CA ILE A 256 43.16 -41.36 -80.59
C ILE A 256 42.39 -42.30 -81.53
N SER A 257 41.22 -42.78 -81.11
CA SER A 257 40.45 -43.75 -81.90
C SER A 257 39.87 -43.18 -83.21
N GLN A 258 39.64 -41.87 -83.27
CA GLN A 258 39.02 -41.20 -84.42
C GLN A 258 40.00 -40.81 -85.54
N ALA A 259 41.31 -40.82 -85.29
CA ALA A 259 42.28 -40.40 -86.30
C ALA A 259 42.74 -41.58 -87.18
N GLU A 260 41.89 -41.99 -88.12
CA GLU A 260 42.10 -43.18 -88.96
C GLU A 260 43.19 -43.03 -90.04
N ASP A 261 43.67 -41.81 -90.37
CA ASP A 261 44.54 -41.55 -91.54
C ASP A 261 45.79 -40.67 -91.26
N ARG A 262 46.17 -40.47 -90.00
CA ARG A 262 47.35 -39.67 -89.61
C ARG A 262 48.43 -40.56 -89.00
N THR A 263 49.70 -40.16 -89.04
CA THR A 263 50.78 -40.89 -88.36
C THR A 263 50.49 -40.94 -86.86
N SER A 264 50.73 -42.10 -86.22
CA SER A 264 50.30 -42.33 -84.83
C SER A 264 50.82 -41.27 -83.84
N ASP A 265 51.97 -40.64 -84.13
CA ASP A 265 52.59 -39.64 -83.26
C ASP A 265 51.93 -38.25 -83.38
N GLU A 266 51.47 -37.84 -84.57
CA GLU A 266 50.76 -36.57 -84.75
C GLU A 266 49.39 -36.57 -84.05
N VAL A 267 48.71 -37.73 -84.07
CA VAL A 267 47.42 -37.93 -83.40
C VAL A 267 47.59 -37.88 -81.89
N ARG A 268 48.59 -38.57 -81.36
CA ARG A 268 48.88 -38.61 -79.92
C ARG A 268 49.31 -37.25 -79.40
N ALA A 269 50.03 -36.47 -80.21
CA ALA A 269 50.41 -35.09 -79.89
C ALA A 269 49.18 -34.19 -79.73
N ALA A 270 48.27 -34.19 -80.71
CA ALA A 270 47.05 -33.40 -80.66
C ALA A 270 46.14 -33.82 -79.49
N ALA A 271 45.91 -35.13 -79.32
CA ALA A 271 45.10 -35.65 -78.22
C ALA A 271 45.68 -35.31 -76.83
N PHE A 272 47.01 -35.28 -76.71
CA PHE A 272 47.68 -34.86 -75.48
C PHE A 272 47.51 -33.35 -75.24
N GLU A 273 47.65 -32.53 -76.27
CA GLU A 273 47.47 -31.07 -76.18
C GLU A 273 46.05 -30.71 -75.71
N ASP A 274 45.03 -31.40 -76.23
CA ASP A 274 43.64 -31.19 -75.83
C ASP A 274 43.40 -31.60 -74.37
N VAL A 275 43.90 -32.75 -73.93
CA VAL A 275 43.78 -33.20 -72.53
C VAL A 275 44.56 -32.32 -71.57
N ALA A 276 45.76 -31.87 -71.97
CA ALA A 276 46.55 -30.93 -71.19
C ALA A 276 45.88 -29.56 -71.07
N GLY A 277 45.26 -29.08 -72.16
CA GLY A 277 44.49 -27.83 -72.18
C GLY A 277 43.25 -27.88 -71.28
N LEU A 278 42.50 -28.98 -71.33
CA LEU A 278 41.34 -29.20 -70.45
C LEU A 278 41.77 -29.24 -68.99
N ALA A 279 42.81 -29.99 -68.67
CA ALA A 279 43.27 -30.13 -67.31
C ALA A 279 43.87 -28.82 -66.75
N GLU A 280 44.49 -27.97 -67.59
CA GLU A 280 44.89 -26.61 -67.19
C GLU A 280 43.69 -25.68 -66.96
N GLN A 281 42.62 -25.81 -67.76
CA GLN A 281 41.40 -25.03 -67.51
C GLN A 281 40.72 -25.45 -66.21
N VAL A 282 40.67 -26.75 -65.91
CA VAL A 282 40.13 -27.23 -64.64
C VAL A 282 40.87 -26.60 -63.48
N LYS A 283 42.21 -26.60 -63.52
CA LYS A 283 43.05 -25.91 -62.54
C LYS A 283 42.75 -24.41 -62.46
N LYS A 284 42.64 -23.70 -63.59
CA LYS A 284 42.33 -22.27 -63.60
C LYS A 284 40.96 -21.97 -62.97
N ASN A 285 39.95 -22.81 -63.19
CA ASN A 285 38.63 -22.65 -62.58
C ASN A 285 38.66 -22.95 -61.07
N ILE A 286 39.57 -23.81 -60.61
CA ILE A 286 39.82 -24.06 -59.17
C ILE A 286 40.52 -22.87 -58.52
N ASP A 287 41.47 -22.24 -59.22
CA ASP A 287 42.21 -21.07 -58.73
C ASP A 287 41.39 -19.75 -58.84
N ASP A 288 40.49 -19.64 -59.83
CA ASP A 288 39.60 -18.49 -60.10
C ASP A 288 38.24 -18.95 -60.70
N PRO A 289 37.20 -19.14 -59.85
CA PRO A 289 35.89 -19.66 -60.27
C PRO A 289 35.13 -18.78 -61.28
N GLN A 290 35.49 -17.50 -61.44
CA GLN A 290 34.76 -16.53 -62.27
C GLN A 290 35.26 -16.49 -63.74
N GLY A 291 36.23 -17.33 -64.11
CA GLY A 291 37.03 -17.18 -65.34
C GLY A 291 36.87 -18.21 -66.48
N SER A 292 35.71 -18.83 -66.69
CA SER A 292 35.59 -20.03 -67.56
C SER A 292 35.05 -19.84 -69.00
N ALA A 293 34.75 -18.62 -69.46
CA ALA A 293 34.10 -18.40 -70.77
C ALA A 293 34.94 -18.76 -72.02
N ALA A 294 36.25 -19.00 -71.88
CA ALA A 294 37.14 -19.27 -73.02
C ALA A 294 37.04 -20.70 -73.57
N VAL A 295 36.59 -21.68 -72.78
CA VAL A 295 36.72 -23.11 -73.11
C VAL A 295 35.45 -23.74 -73.69
N GLU A 296 34.28 -23.17 -73.40
CA GLU A 296 33.02 -23.50 -74.10
C GLU A 296 33.16 -23.30 -75.63
N SER A 297 34.05 -22.39 -76.04
CA SER A 297 34.36 -22.12 -77.45
C SER A 297 35.32 -23.14 -78.10
N TYR A 298 36.12 -23.86 -77.29
CA TYR A 298 37.13 -24.79 -77.80
C TYR A 298 36.57 -26.21 -77.98
N LEU A 299 35.70 -26.65 -77.08
CA LEU A 299 35.14 -28.02 -77.08
C LEU A 299 33.93 -28.22 -78.01
N ARG A 300 33.19 -27.17 -78.38
CA ARG A 300 32.08 -27.26 -79.37
C ARG A 300 32.54 -27.55 -80.81
N ARG A 301 33.83 -27.83 -81.05
CA ARG A 301 34.36 -28.18 -82.38
C ARG A 301 34.25 -29.68 -82.71
N GLU A 302 34.08 -30.56 -81.73
CA GLU A 302 34.06 -32.02 -81.94
C GLU A 302 32.80 -32.68 -81.32
N PRO A 303 31.79 -33.03 -82.14
CA PRO A 303 30.45 -33.45 -81.69
C PRO A 303 30.39 -34.71 -80.81
N ASP A 304 31.39 -35.58 -80.89
CA ASP A 304 31.37 -36.89 -80.21
C ASP A 304 32.02 -36.86 -78.81
N ILE A 305 32.69 -35.76 -78.46
CA ILE A 305 33.39 -35.55 -77.17
C ILE A 305 32.60 -34.60 -76.27
N GLU A 306 31.68 -33.83 -76.85
CA GLU A 306 30.74 -32.91 -76.17
C GLU A 306 30.05 -33.53 -74.94
N PRO A 307 29.52 -34.79 -74.97
CA PRO A 307 28.82 -35.35 -73.81
C PRO A 307 29.74 -35.61 -72.61
N ILE A 308 30.99 -36.01 -72.86
CA ILE A 308 31.98 -36.31 -71.81
C ILE A 308 32.57 -35.00 -71.27
N ALA A 309 32.72 -33.99 -72.12
CA ALA A 309 33.14 -32.67 -71.72
C ALA A 309 32.08 -31.98 -70.84
N ASP A 310 30.80 -32.11 -71.17
CA ASP A 310 29.69 -31.60 -70.36
C ASP A 310 29.66 -32.27 -68.97
N GLU A 311 29.87 -33.59 -68.89
CA GLU A 311 30.01 -34.32 -67.62
C GLU A 311 31.18 -33.75 -66.78
N ILE A 312 32.32 -33.43 -67.40
CA ILE A 312 33.46 -32.82 -66.71
C ILE A 312 33.10 -31.41 -66.20
N PHE A 313 32.36 -30.62 -66.96
CA PHE A 313 31.96 -29.28 -66.52
C PHE A 313 30.93 -29.29 -65.42
N GLU A 314 29.98 -30.23 -65.43
CA GLU A 314 29.03 -30.42 -64.34
C GLU A 314 29.76 -30.77 -63.04
N ILE A 315 30.78 -31.64 -63.10
CA ILE A 315 31.64 -31.98 -61.96
C ILE A 315 32.38 -30.72 -61.44
N ILE A 316 32.88 -29.87 -62.33
CA ILE A 316 33.58 -28.63 -61.96
C ILE A 316 32.61 -27.60 -61.36
N GLU A 317 31.43 -27.40 -61.96
CA GLU A 317 30.42 -26.44 -61.49
C GLU A 317 29.87 -26.83 -60.12
N LEU A 318 29.63 -28.12 -59.89
CA LEU A 318 29.24 -28.66 -58.58
C LEU A 318 30.31 -28.43 -57.51
N ALA A 319 31.59 -28.51 -57.88
CA ALA A 319 32.71 -28.23 -56.98
C ALA A 319 32.93 -26.72 -56.73
N SER A 320 32.38 -25.84 -57.58
CA SER A 320 32.62 -24.39 -57.57
C SER A 320 31.49 -23.56 -56.94
N ARG A 321 30.45 -24.20 -56.41
CA ARG A 321 29.22 -23.51 -55.99
C ARG A 321 29.41 -22.75 -54.67
N ASP A 322 29.42 -21.41 -54.75
CA ASP A 322 29.38 -20.50 -53.59
C ASP A 322 27.99 -20.54 -52.92
N ILE A 323 27.95 -20.78 -51.59
CA ILE A 323 26.71 -20.89 -50.79
C ILE A 323 26.24 -19.52 -50.23
N SER A 324 26.92 -18.42 -50.54
CA SER A 324 26.87 -17.20 -49.73
C SER A 324 25.79 -16.16 -50.05
N ALA A 325 24.75 -16.43 -50.87
CA ALA A 325 23.90 -15.34 -51.40
C ALA A 325 22.38 -15.49 -51.18
N VAL A 326 21.87 -15.17 -49.98
CA VAL A 326 20.47 -14.74 -49.76
C VAL A 326 20.43 -13.69 -48.63
N GLY A 327 20.09 -12.43 -48.92
CA GLY A 327 19.81 -11.44 -47.85
C GLY A 327 19.90 -9.95 -48.20
N ALA A 328 19.19 -9.44 -49.22
CA ALA A 328 19.34 -8.03 -49.63
C ALA A 328 18.06 -7.19 -49.87
N GLN A 329 16.85 -7.65 -49.48
CA GLN A 329 15.60 -6.88 -49.76
C GLN A 329 14.85 -6.31 -48.55
N TYR A 330 15.24 -6.68 -47.32
CA TYR A 330 14.48 -6.31 -46.12
C TYR A 330 15.39 -5.75 -45.04
N LYS A 331 14.99 -4.64 -44.39
CA LYS A 331 15.75 -4.03 -43.28
C LYS A 331 15.00 -4.17 -41.96
N LEU A 332 15.71 -4.56 -40.92
CA LEU A 332 15.14 -4.77 -39.59
C LEU A 332 14.56 -3.48 -39.00
N LEU A 333 13.25 -3.45 -38.74
CA LEU A 333 12.54 -2.30 -38.17
C LEU A 333 12.41 -2.40 -36.64
N GLY A 334 12.10 -3.60 -36.13
CA GLY A 334 11.87 -3.79 -34.70
C GLY A 334 11.27 -5.15 -34.35
N SER A 335 10.68 -5.25 -33.16
CA SER A 335 9.96 -6.45 -32.71
C SER A 335 8.55 -6.12 -32.22
N VAL A 336 7.65 -7.09 -32.31
CA VAL A 336 6.27 -6.95 -31.84
C VAL A 336 6.24 -6.88 -30.31
N SER A 337 5.76 -5.75 -29.79
CA SER A 337 5.64 -5.49 -28.34
C SER A 337 4.23 -5.70 -27.81
N ARG A 338 3.20 -5.47 -28.64
CA ARG A 338 1.80 -5.62 -28.25
C ARG A 338 0.92 -5.93 -29.45
N ILE A 339 -0.12 -6.72 -29.23
CA ILE A 339 -1.12 -7.05 -30.24
C ILE A 339 -2.51 -6.71 -29.69
N THR A 340 -3.35 -6.09 -30.50
CA THR A 340 -4.74 -5.76 -30.15
C THR A 340 -5.61 -5.90 -31.40
N GLY A 341 -6.29 -7.04 -31.53
CA GLY A 341 -7.03 -7.36 -32.76
C GLY A 341 -6.07 -7.54 -33.94
N ASN A 342 -6.28 -6.77 -35.02
CA ASN A 342 -5.39 -6.73 -36.18
C ASN A 342 -4.27 -5.68 -36.06
N LEU A 343 -4.20 -4.96 -34.94
CA LEU A 343 -3.16 -3.94 -34.72
C LEU A 343 -1.99 -4.55 -33.97
N VAL A 344 -0.80 -4.28 -34.48
CA VAL A 344 0.47 -4.71 -33.94
C VAL A 344 1.32 -3.48 -33.62
N VAL A 345 1.75 -3.36 -32.37
CA VAL A 345 2.67 -2.31 -31.92
C VAL A 345 4.08 -2.86 -31.97
N VAL A 346 4.92 -2.26 -32.79
CA VAL A 346 6.32 -2.61 -32.98
C VAL A 346 7.18 -1.64 -32.18
N GLU A 347 8.02 -2.17 -31.31
CA GLU A 347 9.06 -1.40 -30.64
C GLU A 347 10.27 -1.31 -31.56
N ARG A 348 10.70 -0.08 -31.86
CA ARG A 348 11.76 0.16 -32.84
C ARG A 348 13.11 -0.23 -32.26
N LEU A 349 13.79 -1.17 -32.92
CA LEU A 349 15.14 -1.59 -32.54
C LEU A 349 16.22 -0.79 -33.28
N VAL A 350 15.86 -0.19 -34.42
CA VAL A 350 16.78 0.54 -35.28
C VAL A 350 16.16 1.87 -35.71
N ALA A 351 16.99 2.92 -35.82
CA ALA A 351 16.59 4.22 -36.33
C ALA A 351 16.44 4.19 -37.87
N LEU A 352 15.46 3.43 -38.38
CA LEU A 352 15.10 3.39 -39.79
C LEU A 352 14.01 4.41 -40.11
N GLU A 353 14.16 5.23 -41.15
CA GLU A 353 13.10 6.11 -41.63
C GLU A 353 11.93 5.25 -42.17
N ALA A 354 10.87 5.15 -41.37
CA ALA A 354 9.63 4.49 -41.74
C ALA A 354 8.51 5.54 -41.77
N SER A 355 7.65 5.46 -42.77
CA SER A 355 6.56 6.38 -43.02
C SER A 355 5.21 5.68 -42.90
N VAL A 356 4.17 6.45 -42.62
CA VAL A 356 2.80 5.95 -42.67
C VAL A 356 2.48 5.54 -44.11
N GLY A 357 2.06 4.29 -44.29
CA GLY A 357 1.81 3.68 -45.60
C GLY A 357 2.88 2.69 -46.07
N ASP A 358 4.05 2.62 -45.41
CA ASP A 358 5.08 1.64 -45.78
C ASP A 358 4.65 0.21 -45.42
N VAL A 359 5.12 -0.74 -46.23
CA VAL A 359 4.86 -2.18 -46.06
C VAL A 359 5.92 -2.79 -45.15
N VAL A 360 5.46 -3.63 -44.22
CA VAL A 360 6.31 -4.39 -43.32
C VAL A 360 5.99 -5.88 -43.38
N GLU A 361 7.04 -6.69 -43.28
CA GLU A 361 6.94 -8.13 -43.17
C GLU A 361 7.29 -8.58 -41.76
N ILE A 362 6.34 -9.27 -41.11
CA ILE A 362 6.51 -9.86 -39.80
C ILE A 362 6.99 -11.29 -39.99
N ARG A 363 8.15 -11.60 -39.43
CA ARG A 363 8.78 -12.92 -39.47
C ARG A 363 8.89 -13.51 -38.07
N ARG A 364 8.76 -14.83 -37.99
CA ARG A 364 8.99 -15.59 -36.77
C ARG A 364 10.19 -16.46 -36.96
N THR A 365 11.09 -16.46 -35.99
CA THR A 365 12.21 -17.39 -35.91
C THR A 365 11.74 -18.65 -35.18
N PRO A 366 11.50 -19.78 -35.86
CA PRO A 366 11.24 -21.06 -35.22
C PRO A 366 12.53 -21.53 -34.53
N GLN A 367 12.42 -22.55 -33.69
CA GLN A 367 13.53 -23.13 -32.92
C GLN A 367 14.73 -23.67 -33.74
N LEU A 368 14.70 -23.54 -35.07
CA LEU A 368 15.70 -24.03 -36.02
C LEU A 368 16.40 -22.88 -36.82
N GLY A 369 16.26 -21.62 -36.40
CA GLY A 369 17.10 -20.51 -36.88
C GLY A 369 16.76 -19.90 -38.25
N GLN A 370 15.83 -20.48 -39.03
CA GLN A 370 15.33 -19.84 -40.27
C GLN A 370 14.09 -19.00 -40.00
N GLU A 371 14.18 -17.69 -40.18
CA GLU A 371 13.02 -16.81 -40.13
C GLU A 371 11.99 -17.16 -41.20
N VAL A 372 10.75 -17.40 -40.77
CA VAL A 372 9.62 -17.70 -41.67
C VAL A 372 8.67 -16.50 -41.68
N PRO A 373 8.22 -16.03 -42.86
CA PRO A 373 7.24 -14.94 -42.95
C PRO A 373 5.88 -15.38 -42.42
N VAL A 374 5.30 -14.56 -41.53
CA VAL A 374 4.04 -14.84 -40.82
C VAL A 374 2.93 -13.92 -41.31
N ALA A 375 3.21 -12.63 -41.46
CA ALA A 375 2.21 -11.66 -41.87
C ALA A 375 2.83 -10.46 -42.61
N LEU A 376 2.01 -9.82 -43.44
CA LEU A 376 2.24 -8.51 -44.02
C LEU A 376 1.34 -7.48 -43.35
N GLY A 377 1.86 -6.28 -43.20
CA GLY A 377 1.09 -5.17 -42.68
C GLY A 377 1.54 -3.82 -43.20
N THR A 378 0.69 -2.83 -43.00
CA THR A 378 0.92 -1.44 -43.37
C THR A 378 1.07 -0.59 -42.13
N ILE A 379 2.05 0.31 -42.14
CA ILE A 379 2.27 1.25 -41.04
C ILE A 379 1.14 2.30 -41.01
N LEU A 380 0.48 2.41 -39.85
CA LEU A 380 -0.58 3.39 -39.60
C LEU A 380 -0.10 4.61 -38.81
N GLU A 381 0.86 4.42 -37.91
CA GLU A 381 1.38 5.49 -37.06
C GLU A 381 2.86 5.26 -36.77
N VAL A 382 3.66 6.31 -36.85
CA VAL A 382 5.09 6.30 -36.52
C VAL A 382 5.35 7.32 -35.44
N THR A 383 5.96 6.86 -34.35
CA THR A 383 6.49 7.71 -33.28
C THR A 383 8.00 7.48 -33.14
N GLU A 384 8.67 8.27 -32.31
CA GLU A 384 10.11 8.10 -32.05
C GLU A 384 10.46 6.71 -31.51
N ARG A 385 9.56 6.07 -30.75
CA ARG A 385 9.85 4.80 -30.06
C ARG A 385 9.03 3.61 -30.57
N ARG A 386 7.94 3.86 -31.29
CA ARG A 386 6.97 2.82 -31.65
C ARG A 386 6.41 3.04 -33.04
N VAL A 387 6.08 1.93 -33.71
CA VAL A 387 5.33 1.91 -34.95
C VAL A 387 4.06 1.11 -34.72
N VAL A 388 2.92 1.61 -35.18
CA VAL A 388 1.66 0.86 -35.18
C VAL A 388 1.41 0.35 -36.58
N VAL A 389 1.21 -0.94 -36.70
CA VAL A 389 1.04 -1.67 -37.96
C VAL A 389 -0.34 -2.30 -37.98
N SER A 390 -1.08 -2.11 -39.07
CA SER A 390 -2.26 -2.92 -39.39
C SER A 390 -1.82 -4.19 -40.08
N VAL A 391 -2.21 -5.35 -39.57
CA VAL A 391 -1.99 -6.62 -40.26
C VAL A 391 -3.02 -6.77 -41.36
N ASP A 392 -2.54 -6.79 -42.61
CA ASP A 392 -3.39 -6.80 -43.80
C ASP A 392 -3.53 -8.21 -44.38
N GLN A 393 -2.49 -9.04 -44.25
CA GLN A 393 -2.49 -10.42 -44.74
C GLN A 393 -1.64 -11.33 -43.84
N ILE A 394 -2.10 -12.56 -43.61
CA ILE A 394 -1.35 -13.63 -42.94
C ILE A 394 -0.96 -14.65 -44.02
N TYR A 395 0.31 -15.05 -44.08
CA TYR A 395 0.85 -15.82 -45.20
C TYR A 395 0.29 -17.25 -45.29
N GLN A 396 0.65 -18.15 -44.35
CA GLN A 396 0.16 -19.54 -44.34
C GLN A 396 0.11 -20.08 -42.90
N LEU A 397 -0.95 -20.86 -42.58
CA LEU A 397 -1.26 -21.57 -41.32
C LEU A 397 -2.14 -20.88 -40.24
N ASP A 398 -2.81 -19.75 -40.52
CA ASP A 398 -3.63 -19.03 -39.50
C ASP A 398 -2.86 -18.75 -38.20
N ILE A 399 -1.52 -18.68 -38.27
CA ILE A 399 -0.68 -18.39 -37.14
C ILE A 399 -0.62 -16.87 -37.02
N PRO A 400 -1.30 -16.26 -36.04
CA PRO A 400 -1.27 -14.82 -35.90
C PRO A 400 0.14 -14.37 -35.49
N PRO A 401 0.49 -13.09 -35.75
CA PRO A 401 1.65 -12.47 -35.14
C PRO A 401 1.65 -12.69 -33.63
N SER A 402 2.84 -12.88 -33.07
CA SER A 402 3.09 -13.06 -31.65
C SER A 402 3.97 -11.93 -31.15
N ILE A 403 3.89 -11.68 -29.84
CA ILE A 403 4.90 -10.87 -29.15
C ILE A 403 6.27 -11.49 -29.42
N SER A 404 7.25 -10.62 -29.66
CA SER A 404 8.63 -10.93 -30.05
C SER A 404 8.86 -11.39 -31.50
N ASP A 405 7.83 -11.46 -32.35
CA ASP A 405 8.06 -11.62 -33.79
C ASP A 405 8.86 -10.42 -34.33
N VAL A 406 9.75 -10.68 -35.28
CA VAL A 406 10.67 -9.70 -35.85
C VAL A 406 9.99 -9.01 -37.02
N VAL A 407 10.09 -7.69 -37.10
CA VAL A 407 9.44 -6.89 -38.14
C VAL A 407 10.50 -6.26 -39.03
N TYR A 408 10.37 -6.50 -40.32
CA TYR A 408 11.23 -5.96 -41.36
C TYR A 408 10.47 -4.93 -42.20
N LEU A 409 11.12 -3.81 -42.50
CA LEU A 409 10.67 -2.84 -43.48
C LEU A 409 11.10 -3.29 -44.88
N GLU A 410 10.15 -3.34 -45.80
CA GLU A 410 10.43 -3.57 -47.22
C GLU A 410 11.11 -2.32 -47.81
N GLN A 411 12.24 -2.52 -48.51
CA GLN A 411 12.92 -1.44 -49.22
C GLN A 411 12.42 -1.44 -50.68
N GLU A 412 11.94 -0.31 -51.18
CA GLU A 412 11.70 -0.11 -52.63
C GLU A 412 12.99 -0.17 -53.46
#